data_AF-A0A7W0MZE8-F1
#
_entry.id   AF-A0A7W0MZE8-F1
#
_cell.length_a   1.000
_cell.length_b   1.000
_cell.length_c   1.000
_cell.angle_alpha   90.00
_cell.angle_beta   90.00
_cell.angle_gamma   90.00
#
_symmetry.space_group_name_H-M   'P 1'
#
loop_
_entity.id
_entity.type
_entity.pdbx_description
1 polymer ?
#
loop_
_entity_poly.entity_id
_entity_poly.type
_entity_poly.pdbx_seq_one_letter_code
_entity_poly.pdbx_strand_id
1 'polypeptide(L)'
;MCAVSTSTIIEEIALTRLGDTFNQYRDGERAGLLRERLGAYLLQREGADVLLVGEAAGYRGARVSGLPFTSERQLTGTGPAEATATIVHRVLADLDLGERVLLWNLVRTHPHQPGRPLSNRPPARAEIELGRHFVSELAAGRRVLPVGRLAERALGGPSLRHPSHGGAAAFEVGLRHCLT
;
A
#
# COMPACT_ATOMS: atom_id res chain seq x y z
N MET A 1 22.54 -1.35 -10.81
CA MET A 1 21.77 -0.48 -9.90
C MET A 1 21.89 -1.10 -8.51
N CYS A 2 22.18 -0.33 -7.46
CA CYS A 2 22.13 -0.86 -6.11
C CYS A 2 20.67 -1.11 -5.72
N ALA A 3 20.40 -2.18 -4.97
CA ALA A 3 19.17 -2.27 -4.20
C ALA A 3 19.22 -1.19 -3.10
N VAL A 4 18.12 -0.46 -2.92
CA VAL A 4 17.99 0.49 -1.81
C VAL A 4 17.78 -0.32 -0.54
N SER A 5 18.55 -0.04 0.51
CA SER A 5 18.40 -0.74 1.79
C SER A 5 17.01 -0.50 2.36
N THR A 6 16.44 -1.55 2.98
CA THR A 6 15.17 -1.42 3.71
C THR A 6 15.25 -0.36 4.83
N SER A 7 16.43 -0.10 5.42
CA SER A 7 16.60 1.03 6.34
C SER A 7 16.41 2.38 5.65
N THR A 8 17.10 2.60 4.52
CA THR A 8 17.10 3.87 3.78
C THR A 8 15.71 4.27 3.30
N ILE A 9 14.95 3.33 2.69
CA ILE A 9 13.59 3.65 2.21
C ILE A 9 12.62 3.93 3.38
N ILE A 10 12.82 3.33 4.56
CA ILE A 10 12.02 3.60 5.76
C ILE A 10 12.34 4.98 6.36
N GLU A 11 13.63 5.35 6.40
CA GLU A 11 14.08 6.67 6.83
C GLU A 11 13.59 7.77 5.89
N GLU A 12 13.69 7.58 4.58
CA GLU A 12 13.19 8.55 3.61
C GLU A 12 11.68 8.74 3.76
N ILE A 13 10.89 7.67 3.79
CA ILE A 13 9.42 7.75 4.02
C ILE A 13 9.09 8.51 5.31
N ALA A 14 9.89 8.36 6.37
CA ALA A 14 9.69 9.09 7.62
C ALA A 14 10.04 10.58 7.50
N LEU A 15 10.98 10.97 6.65
CA LEU A 15 11.34 12.37 6.42
C LEU A 15 10.40 13.05 5.38
N THR A 16 9.90 12.31 4.39
CA THR A 16 9.11 12.85 3.28
C THR A 16 7.82 13.57 3.70
N ARG A 17 7.51 14.66 2.99
CA ARG A 17 6.21 15.34 3.01
C ARG A 17 5.49 15.13 1.67
N LEU A 18 4.58 14.15 1.62
CA LEU A 18 3.65 14.00 0.51
C LEU A 18 2.49 15.00 0.70
N GLY A 19 2.68 16.26 0.31
CA GLY A 19 1.67 17.32 0.41
C GLY A 19 1.11 17.52 1.82
N ASP A 20 -0.23 17.53 1.92
CA ASP A 20 -0.99 17.71 3.17
C ASP A 20 -1.49 16.37 3.75
N THR A 21 -0.79 15.28 3.44
CA THR A 21 -1.07 13.97 4.08
C THR A 21 -0.53 13.93 5.51
N PHE A 22 -1.22 13.17 6.36
CA PHE A 22 -0.69 12.78 7.66
C PHE A 22 0.33 11.65 7.46
N ASN A 23 1.59 11.82 7.89
CA ASN A 23 2.63 10.82 7.71
C ASN A 23 2.74 9.93 8.95
N GLN A 24 2.05 8.80 8.96
CA GLN A 24 2.03 7.89 10.11
C GLN A 24 3.39 7.22 10.44
N TYR A 25 4.41 7.37 9.59
CA TYR A 25 5.78 6.89 9.85
C TYR A 25 6.67 7.96 10.50
N ARG A 26 6.21 9.22 10.55
CA ARG A 26 6.86 10.35 11.21
C ARG A 26 6.08 10.83 12.44
N ASP A 27 4.77 10.98 12.26
CA ASP A 27 3.90 11.78 13.11
C ASP A 27 3.09 10.88 14.07
N GLY A 28 3.11 11.21 15.36
CA GLY A 28 2.35 10.53 16.42
C GLY A 28 3.06 9.34 17.08
N GLU A 29 2.55 8.95 18.25
CA GLU A 29 3.20 8.00 19.19
C GLU A 29 3.59 6.65 18.58
N ARG A 30 2.80 6.15 17.62
CA ARG A 30 3.03 4.84 16.99
C ARG A 30 4.09 4.86 15.88
N ALA A 31 4.61 6.03 15.49
CA ALA A 31 5.47 6.16 14.31
C ALA A 31 6.69 5.23 14.32
N GLY A 32 7.31 4.98 15.48
CA GLY A 32 8.39 3.99 15.63
C GLY A 32 7.95 2.57 15.26
N LEU A 33 6.88 2.07 15.89
CA LEU A 33 6.28 0.76 15.61
C LEU A 33 5.83 0.62 14.15
N LEU A 34 5.33 1.70 13.52
CA LEU A 34 4.89 1.63 12.12
C LEU A 34 6.07 1.57 11.14
N ARG A 35 7.22 2.18 11.47
CA ARG A 35 8.48 1.99 10.72
C ARG A 35 9.04 0.58 10.90
N GLU A 36 9.05 0.06 12.13
CA GLU A 36 9.50 -1.29 12.47
C GLU A 36 8.69 -2.35 11.70
N ARG A 37 7.35 -2.31 11.79
CA ARG A 37 6.44 -3.19 11.04
C ARG A 37 6.69 -3.14 9.54
N LEU A 38 6.85 -1.94 8.98
CA LEU A 38 7.02 -1.76 7.54
C LEU A 38 8.40 -2.26 7.06
N GLY A 39 9.45 -2.08 7.86
CA GLY A 39 10.78 -2.65 7.59
C GLY A 39 10.78 -4.18 7.64
N ALA A 40 10.18 -4.77 8.69
CA ALA A 40 10.03 -6.21 8.80
C ALA A 40 9.22 -6.80 7.62
N TYR A 41 8.14 -6.13 7.21
CA TYR A 41 7.34 -6.54 6.06
C TYR A 41 8.10 -6.47 4.72
N LEU A 42 8.93 -5.44 4.51
CA LEU A 42 9.78 -5.33 3.33
C LEU A 42 10.82 -6.44 3.25
N LEU A 43 11.48 -6.77 4.38
CA LEU A 43 12.43 -7.88 4.45
C LEU A 43 11.73 -9.23 4.18
N GLN A 44 10.55 -9.46 4.76
CA GLN A 44 9.73 -10.65 4.49
C GLN A 44 9.22 -10.73 3.04
N ARG A 45 9.35 -9.65 2.25
CA ARG A 45 8.89 -9.57 0.84
C ARG A 45 10.00 -9.18 -0.13
N GLU A 46 11.27 -9.35 0.26
CA GLU A 46 12.40 -9.11 -0.65
C GLU A 46 12.31 -10.01 -1.89
N GLY A 47 12.01 -11.31 -1.71
CA GLY A 47 11.82 -12.27 -2.80
C GLY A 47 10.49 -12.21 -3.56
N ALA A 48 9.59 -11.26 -3.25
CA ALA A 48 8.30 -11.13 -3.93
C ALA A 48 8.50 -10.68 -5.39
N ASP A 49 7.97 -11.44 -6.37
CA ASP A 49 8.08 -11.13 -7.80
C ASP A 49 6.96 -10.21 -8.33
N VAL A 50 5.97 -9.88 -7.49
CA VAL A 50 4.81 -9.05 -7.83
C VAL A 50 4.71 -7.85 -6.89
N LEU A 51 4.39 -6.67 -7.44
CA LEU A 51 4.14 -5.44 -6.69
C LEU A 51 2.72 -4.92 -6.97
N LEU A 52 1.78 -5.16 -6.04
CA LEU A 52 0.42 -4.62 -6.13
C LEU A 52 0.39 -3.20 -5.54
N VAL A 53 -0.02 -2.20 -6.33
CA VAL A 53 -0.01 -0.80 -5.90
C VAL A 53 -1.41 -0.21 -5.82
N GLY A 54 -1.90 0.07 -4.61
CA GLY A 54 -3.15 0.76 -4.33
C GLY A 54 -3.05 2.29 -4.39
N GLU A 55 -4.16 2.96 -4.09
CA GLU A 55 -4.25 4.43 -4.12
C GLU A 55 -3.46 5.11 -2.98
N ALA A 56 -3.93 4.96 -1.73
CA ALA A 56 -3.38 5.68 -0.59
C ALA A 56 -3.65 4.97 0.74
N ALA A 57 -2.99 5.41 1.83
CA ALA A 57 -3.30 4.88 3.15
C ALA A 57 -4.70 5.33 3.64
N GLY A 58 -5.63 4.38 3.76
CA GLY A 58 -6.96 4.61 4.33
C GLY A 58 -6.93 4.84 5.85
N TYR A 59 -7.86 5.67 6.36
CA TYR A 59 -7.91 6.07 7.77
C TYR A 59 -8.11 4.92 8.78
N ARG A 60 -8.49 3.72 8.31
CA ARG A 60 -8.73 2.50 9.12
C ARG A 60 -7.78 1.34 8.80
N GLY A 61 -7.12 1.36 7.64
CA GLY A 61 -6.12 0.39 7.21
C GLY A 61 -4.70 0.87 7.47
N ALA A 62 -3.94 1.05 6.39
CA ALA A 62 -2.49 1.31 6.39
C ALA A 62 -2.01 2.50 7.25
N ARG A 63 -2.88 3.50 7.50
CA ARG A 63 -2.55 4.60 8.43
C ARG A 63 -2.40 4.11 9.87
N VAL A 64 -3.23 3.15 10.28
CA VAL A 64 -3.24 2.64 11.65
C VAL A 64 -2.27 1.47 11.77
N SER A 65 -2.29 0.54 10.83
CA SER A 65 -1.46 -0.67 10.84
C SER A 65 0.02 -0.43 10.52
N GLY A 66 0.32 0.63 9.76
CA GLY A 66 1.62 0.87 9.13
C GLY A 66 1.83 0.08 7.83
N LEU A 67 0.91 -0.82 7.45
CA LEU A 67 1.12 -1.76 6.33
C LEU A 67 0.06 -1.57 5.22
N PRO A 68 0.49 -1.43 3.95
CA PRO A 68 -0.42 -1.35 2.79
C PRO A 68 -1.40 -2.52 2.72
N PHE A 69 -2.63 -2.25 2.24
CA PHE A 69 -3.74 -3.22 2.16
C PHE A 69 -3.95 -4.08 3.42
N THR A 70 -3.60 -3.57 4.61
CA THR A 70 -3.62 -4.33 5.87
C THR A 70 -4.21 -3.46 6.97
N SER A 71 -5.16 -4.00 7.74
CA SER A 71 -5.78 -3.31 8.88
C SER A 71 -5.19 -3.77 10.22
N GLU A 72 -5.28 -2.93 11.27
CA GLU A 72 -4.73 -3.28 12.60
C GLU A 72 -5.32 -4.60 13.11
N ARG A 73 -6.60 -4.87 12.82
CA ARG A 73 -7.28 -6.12 13.19
C ARG A 73 -6.66 -7.37 12.57
N GLN A 74 -6.04 -7.28 11.39
CA GLN A 74 -5.33 -8.41 10.80
C GLN A 74 -3.99 -8.68 11.48
N LEU A 75 -3.41 -7.69 12.16
CA LEU A 75 -2.12 -7.81 12.86
C LEU A 75 -2.28 -8.14 14.36
N THR A 76 -3.41 -7.80 14.98
CA THR A 76 -3.59 -7.91 16.45
C THR A 76 -4.92 -8.53 16.88
N GLY A 77 -5.80 -8.89 15.96
CA GLY A 77 -7.19 -9.27 16.25
C GLY A 77 -8.11 -8.11 16.73
N THR A 78 -7.54 -6.94 17.02
CA THR A 78 -8.25 -5.81 17.68
C THR A 78 -8.16 -4.51 16.87
N GLY A 79 -8.85 -3.46 17.31
CA GLY A 79 -8.85 -2.17 16.62
C GLY A 79 -9.65 -2.17 15.29
N PRO A 80 -9.37 -1.22 14.37
CA PRO A 80 -10.14 -1.05 13.14
C PRO A 80 -9.90 -2.19 12.13
N ALA A 81 -10.98 -2.56 11.44
CA ALA A 81 -10.95 -3.36 10.22
C ALA A 81 -11.19 -2.47 8.99
N GLU A 82 -10.66 -2.88 7.83
CA GLU A 82 -10.87 -2.25 6.53
C GLU A 82 -11.23 -3.29 5.47
N ALA A 83 -12.41 -3.17 4.84
CA ALA A 83 -12.94 -4.22 3.97
C ALA A 83 -12.07 -4.52 2.73
N THR A 84 -11.44 -3.51 2.13
CA THR A 84 -10.47 -3.67 1.04
C THR A 84 -9.30 -4.56 1.48
N ALA A 85 -8.74 -4.31 2.66
CA ALA A 85 -7.63 -5.08 3.22
C ALA A 85 -8.02 -6.55 3.47
N THR A 86 -9.22 -6.78 4.01
CA THR A 86 -9.77 -8.14 4.20
C THR A 86 -9.93 -8.89 2.87
N ILE A 87 -10.44 -8.24 1.82
CA ILE A 87 -10.64 -8.89 0.51
C ILE A 87 -9.29 -9.20 -0.16
N VAL A 88 -8.32 -8.27 -0.13
CA VAL A 88 -7.00 -8.49 -0.75
C VAL A 88 -6.27 -9.66 -0.08
N HIS A 89 -6.19 -9.67 1.25
CA HIS A 89 -5.50 -10.76 1.98
C HIS A 89 -6.19 -12.11 1.76
N ARG A 90 -7.53 -12.16 1.76
CA ARG A 90 -8.27 -13.40 1.47
C ARG A 90 -7.94 -13.91 0.07
N VAL A 91 -8.05 -13.05 -0.95
CA VAL A 91 -7.75 -13.43 -2.35
C VAL A 91 -6.28 -13.85 -2.55
N LEU A 92 -5.33 -13.29 -1.80
CA LEU A 92 -3.93 -13.74 -1.83
C LEU A 92 -3.73 -15.11 -1.18
N ALA A 93 -4.50 -15.45 -0.15
CA ALA A 93 -4.49 -16.78 0.46
C ALA A 93 -5.24 -17.82 -0.41
N ASP A 94 -6.41 -17.44 -0.95
CA ASP A 94 -7.26 -18.25 -1.84
C ASP A 94 -6.52 -18.66 -3.15
N LEU A 95 -5.41 -18.00 -3.48
CA LEU A 95 -4.58 -18.21 -4.68
C LEU A 95 -3.13 -18.66 -4.39
N ASP A 96 -2.74 -18.85 -3.12
CA ASP A 96 -1.36 -19.12 -2.68
C ASP A 96 -0.32 -18.12 -3.21
N LEU A 97 -0.69 -16.83 -3.22
CA LEU A 97 0.15 -15.71 -3.69
C LEU A 97 0.79 -14.90 -2.54
N GLY A 98 0.57 -15.32 -1.29
CA GLY A 98 0.92 -14.53 -0.10
C GLY A 98 2.38 -14.08 -0.04
N GLU A 99 3.33 -14.98 -0.30
CA GLU A 99 4.78 -14.67 -0.28
C GLU A 99 5.27 -13.99 -1.57
N ARG A 100 4.61 -14.24 -2.72
CA ARG A 100 4.96 -13.67 -4.03
C ARG A 100 4.60 -12.18 -4.19
N VAL A 101 3.72 -11.66 -3.33
CA VAL A 101 3.13 -10.32 -3.47
C VAL A 101 3.63 -9.35 -2.41
N LEU A 102 4.31 -8.30 -2.86
CA LEU A 102 4.54 -7.08 -2.11
C LEU A 102 3.33 -6.14 -2.31
N LEU A 103 2.69 -5.76 -1.21
CA LEU A 103 1.57 -4.81 -1.16
C LEU A 103 2.10 -3.39 -0.94
N TRP A 104 1.64 -2.43 -1.74
CA TRP A 104 2.01 -1.02 -1.59
C TRP A 104 0.84 -0.07 -1.85
N ASN A 105 0.99 1.18 -1.43
CA ASN A 105 0.08 2.29 -1.78
C ASN A 105 0.90 3.34 -2.52
N LEU A 106 0.39 3.90 -3.62
CA LEU A 106 1.09 4.93 -4.37
C LEU A 106 1.37 6.17 -3.50
N VAL A 107 0.40 6.58 -2.68
CA VAL A 107 0.62 7.52 -1.58
C VAL A 107 0.69 6.74 -0.26
N ARG A 108 1.92 6.48 0.24
CA ARG A 108 2.14 5.64 1.44
C ARG A 108 1.60 6.26 2.74
N THR A 109 1.43 7.57 2.77
CA THR A 109 0.86 8.39 3.86
C THR A 109 -0.65 8.58 3.71
N HIS A 110 -1.31 9.25 4.67
CA HIS A 110 -2.77 9.34 4.75
C HIS A 110 -3.36 10.69 4.27
N PRO A 111 -3.97 10.75 3.07
CA PRO A 111 -4.73 11.92 2.60
C PRO A 111 -6.10 12.00 3.28
N HIS A 112 -6.33 13.11 3.99
CA HIS A 112 -7.56 13.40 4.73
C HIS A 112 -8.13 14.77 4.34
N GLN A 113 -9.43 14.98 4.58
CA GLN A 113 -10.06 16.28 4.36
C GLN A 113 -9.56 17.29 5.41
N PRO A 114 -9.31 18.58 5.05
CA PRO A 114 -8.88 19.60 6.00
C PRO A 114 -9.77 19.67 7.25
N GLY A 115 -9.16 19.75 8.44
CA GLY A 115 -9.86 19.74 9.72
C GLY A 115 -10.54 18.42 10.12
N ARG A 116 -10.51 17.38 9.26
CA ARG A 116 -11.17 16.09 9.50
C ARG A 116 -10.18 14.92 9.39
N PRO A 117 -9.26 14.76 10.38
CA PRO A 117 -8.20 13.76 10.31
C PRO A 117 -8.68 12.30 10.36
N LEU A 118 -9.97 12.03 10.57
CA LEU A 118 -10.57 10.68 10.48
C LEU A 118 -11.43 10.53 9.21
N SER A 119 -10.94 11.02 8.08
CA SER A 119 -11.59 10.94 6.77
C SER A 119 -10.58 10.59 5.68
N ASN A 120 -11.04 9.97 4.59
CA ASN A 120 -10.26 9.86 3.37
C ASN A 120 -10.59 11.03 2.42
N ARG A 121 -9.59 11.53 1.69
CA ARG A 121 -9.79 12.23 0.41
C ARG A 121 -8.95 11.55 -0.68
N PRO A 122 -9.27 11.73 -1.97
CA PRO A 122 -8.34 11.37 -3.04
C PRO A 122 -6.99 12.10 -2.89
N PRO A 123 -5.87 11.45 -3.22
CA PRO A 123 -4.59 12.12 -3.40
C PRO A 123 -4.63 13.30 -4.38
N ALA A 124 -3.89 14.35 -4.07
CA ALA A 124 -3.60 15.44 -5.00
C ALA A 124 -2.51 15.02 -6.00
N ARG A 125 -2.45 15.68 -7.16
CA ARG A 125 -1.50 15.35 -8.23
C ARG A 125 -0.04 15.33 -7.76
N ALA A 126 0.40 16.32 -6.99
CA ALA A 126 1.77 16.37 -6.46
C ALA A 126 2.07 15.23 -5.45
N GLU A 127 1.07 14.79 -4.66
CA GLU A 127 1.20 13.67 -3.73
C GLU A 127 1.38 12.34 -4.49
N ILE A 128 0.66 12.19 -5.60
CA ILE A 128 0.81 11.08 -6.55
C ILE A 128 2.20 11.11 -7.18
N GLU A 129 2.62 12.25 -7.73
CA GLU A 129 3.89 12.40 -8.45
C GLU A 129 5.11 12.12 -7.55
N LEU A 130 5.11 12.62 -6.32
CA LEU A 130 6.11 12.26 -5.30
C LEU A 130 6.03 10.78 -4.91
N GLY A 131 4.83 10.25 -4.73
CA GLY A 131 4.59 8.84 -4.38
C GLY A 131 5.11 7.82 -5.41
N ARG A 132 5.26 8.22 -6.68
CA ARG A 132 5.86 7.39 -7.75
C ARG A 132 7.29 6.98 -7.43
N HIS A 133 8.08 7.82 -6.75
CA HIS A 133 9.49 7.57 -6.50
C HIS A 133 9.70 6.20 -5.84
N PHE A 134 9.05 5.99 -4.70
CA PHE A 134 9.10 4.73 -3.94
C PHE A 134 8.53 3.53 -4.69
N VAL A 135 7.63 3.74 -5.66
CA VAL A 135 7.16 2.65 -6.54
C VAL A 135 8.24 2.25 -7.53
N SER A 136 8.96 3.22 -8.11
CA SER A 136 10.05 2.95 -9.05
C SER A 136 11.22 2.19 -8.41
N GLU A 137 11.56 2.47 -7.15
CA GLU A 137 12.62 1.73 -6.43
C GLU A 137 12.28 0.25 -6.27
N LEU A 138 11.01 -0.05 -5.95
CA LEU A 138 10.54 -1.40 -5.64
C LEU A 138 10.03 -2.17 -6.85
N ALA A 139 9.77 -1.49 -7.97
CA ALA A 139 9.46 -2.10 -9.26
C ALA A 139 10.66 -2.88 -9.85
N ALA A 140 11.89 -2.64 -9.37
CA ALA A 140 13.07 -3.38 -9.79
C ALA A 140 12.90 -4.89 -9.57
N GLY A 141 12.87 -5.65 -10.67
CA GLY A 141 12.68 -7.10 -10.66
C GLY A 141 11.22 -7.58 -10.46
N ARG A 142 10.22 -6.70 -10.36
CA ARG A 142 8.84 -7.06 -10.00
C ARG A 142 7.81 -6.70 -11.08
N ARG A 143 6.81 -7.56 -11.26
CA ARG A 143 5.62 -7.28 -12.07
C ARG A 143 4.72 -6.30 -11.29
N VAL A 144 4.73 -5.03 -11.70
CA VAL A 144 3.88 -3.99 -11.10
C VAL A 144 2.45 -4.13 -11.63
N LEU A 145 1.47 -4.26 -10.74
CA LEU A 145 0.04 -4.33 -11.08
C LEU A 145 -0.74 -3.26 -10.27
N PRO A 146 -1.20 -2.16 -10.91
CA PRO A 146 -1.93 -1.11 -10.21
C PRO A 146 -3.36 -1.53 -9.85
N VAL A 147 -3.79 -1.26 -8.63
CA VAL A 147 -5.11 -1.65 -8.10
C VAL A 147 -6.04 -0.43 -8.08
N GLY A 148 -6.89 -0.33 -9.10
CA GLY A 148 -7.89 0.72 -9.25
C GLY A 148 -7.44 1.92 -10.09
N ARG A 149 -8.44 2.69 -10.54
CA ARG A 149 -8.30 3.74 -11.57
C ARG A 149 -7.28 4.84 -11.27
N LEU A 150 -6.97 5.14 -10.00
CA LEU A 150 -5.96 6.15 -9.68
C LEU A 150 -4.55 5.61 -9.88
N ALA A 151 -4.25 4.44 -9.30
CA ALA A 151 -2.96 3.78 -9.49
C ALA A 151 -2.72 3.41 -10.96
N GLU A 152 -3.75 2.92 -11.66
CA GLU A 152 -3.77 2.67 -13.10
C GLU A 152 -3.37 3.91 -13.93
N ARG A 153 -4.04 5.04 -13.72
CA ARG A 153 -3.73 6.29 -14.47
C ARG A 153 -2.38 6.90 -14.13
N ALA A 154 -1.80 6.56 -12.98
CA ALA A 154 -0.45 6.97 -12.65
C ALA A 154 0.60 6.05 -13.30
N LEU A 155 0.49 4.75 -13.09
CA LEU A 155 1.55 3.78 -13.40
C LEU A 155 1.44 3.17 -14.80
N GLY A 156 0.24 3.08 -15.37
CA GLY A 156 -0.03 2.37 -16.62
C GLY A 156 0.08 0.84 -16.48
N GLY A 157 0.10 0.14 -17.62
CA GLY A 157 0.21 -1.32 -17.67
C GLY A 157 -1.08 -2.07 -17.28
N PRO A 158 -1.01 -3.41 -17.16
CA PRO A 158 -2.14 -4.25 -16.75
C PRO A 158 -2.64 -3.89 -15.35
N SER A 159 -3.91 -3.53 -15.23
CA SER A 159 -4.52 -3.02 -14.00
C SER A 159 -5.53 -4.00 -13.39
N LEU A 160 -5.72 -3.91 -12.08
CA LEU A 160 -6.68 -4.70 -11.31
C LEU A 160 -7.86 -3.84 -10.87
N ARG A 161 -9.08 -4.37 -11.00
CA ARG A 161 -10.29 -3.71 -10.47
C ARG A 161 -10.17 -3.61 -8.95
N HIS A 162 -10.29 -2.40 -8.40
CA HIS A 162 -10.25 -2.20 -6.94
C HIS A 162 -11.39 -2.97 -6.25
N PRO A 163 -11.13 -3.76 -5.18
CA PRO A 163 -12.08 -4.75 -4.65
C PRO A 163 -13.30 -4.16 -3.91
N SER A 164 -13.24 -2.89 -3.51
CA SER A 164 -14.38 -2.15 -2.94
C SER A 164 -15.60 -2.11 -3.88
N HIS A 165 -16.78 -1.78 -3.35
CA HIS A 165 -17.97 -1.45 -4.17
C HIS A 165 -18.31 -2.56 -5.18
N GLY A 166 -18.43 -3.80 -4.69
CA GLY A 166 -18.69 -4.99 -5.50
C GLY A 166 -17.51 -5.49 -6.35
N GLY A 167 -16.34 -4.85 -6.29
CA GLY A 167 -15.19 -5.20 -7.13
C GLY A 167 -14.47 -6.51 -6.80
N ALA A 168 -14.79 -7.19 -5.69
CA ALA A 168 -14.04 -8.32 -5.16
C ALA A 168 -13.79 -9.47 -6.16
N ALA A 169 -14.83 -9.95 -6.85
CA ALA A 169 -14.68 -11.03 -7.83
C ALA A 169 -13.86 -10.59 -9.06
N ALA A 170 -14.01 -9.34 -9.49
CA ALA A 170 -13.24 -8.78 -10.60
C ALA A 170 -11.76 -8.51 -10.23
N PHE A 171 -11.46 -8.23 -8.96
CA PHE A 171 -10.10 -8.19 -8.44
C PHE A 171 -9.44 -9.58 -8.52
N GLU A 172 -10.12 -10.62 -8.03
CA GLU A 172 -9.63 -11.99 -8.03
C GLU A 172 -9.41 -12.55 -9.45
N VAL A 173 -10.40 -12.40 -10.34
CA VAL A 173 -10.29 -12.83 -11.75
C VAL A 173 -9.16 -12.09 -12.46
N GLY A 174 -9.04 -10.77 -12.25
CA GLY A 174 -7.95 -9.96 -12.81
C GLY A 174 -6.58 -10.39 -12.29
N LEU A 175 -6.44 -10.62 -10.98
CA LEU A 175 -5.19 -11.02 -10.34
C LEU A 175 -4.73 -12.40 -10.83
N ARG A 176 -5.66 -13.36 -10.93
CA ARG A 176 -5.42 -14.69 -11.49
C ARG A 176 -4.90 -14.56 -12.94
N HIS A 177 -5.64 -13.84 -13.80
CA HIS A 177 -5.25 -13.64 -15.20
C HIS A 177 -3.92 -12.88 -15.38
N CYS A 178 -3.55 -11.98 -14.46
CA CYS A 178 -2.28 -11.24 -14.54
C CYS A 178 -1.06 -12.02 -14.03
N LEU A 179 -1.24 -13.21 -13.44
CA LEU A 179 -0.18 -13.98 -12.76
C LEU A 179 -0.07 -15.46 -13.17
N THR A 180 -1.02 -15.97 -13.96
CA THR A 180 -0.85 -17.16 -14.82
C THR A 180 -0.13 -16.79 -16.11
#